data_AF-A0A6P8GEI0-F1
#
_entry.id   AF-A0A6P8GEI0-F1
#
_cell.length_a   1.000
_cell.length_b   1.000
_cell.length_c   1.000
_cell.angle_alpha   90.00
_cell.angle_beta   90.00
_cell.angle_gamma   90.00
#
_symmetry.space_group_name_H-M   'P 1'
#
loop_
_entity.id
_entity.type
_entity.pdbx_description
1 polymer ?
#
loop_
_entity_poly.entity_id
_entity_poly.type
_entity_poly.pdbx_seq_one_letter_code
_entity_poly.pdbx_strand_id
1 'polypeptide(L)'
;MSRDLCRSAQKWAEHLLAIKKMQHSQADYGENLYYAWSSVPEKLTGKEAVDGWYSEIKDYNFSRPGFQSSTGHFTQVVWKGTEELGVGLATDGKTTFVVGQYLPAGNISNPGYFEKNVLAAGSSVKVHAATGAGSGGNDRGSLPSRQTGRDHISSSLTAGSGGNDRGSLPSRQTGRDHISSSLTDRAFEKEFLVAHNVYRQQHGASPLAMSRDLCRSAQKWAEHLLAIKKMQHSQADYGENLYYAWSSVPEKLTGKEAVDSWYSEIKDYNFSRPGFQSSTGHFTQVVWKGTEELGVGLATDGKTTFVVGQYLPAGNISNPGYFEKNVLAAGSSVKVHAATGAGSGGNDRGSLPSRQTGRDHISSSLTASPSLFLSRLSLSPGAGQKNPDFSLLAVDTMNSYRRQHRAKPLSRCPSLSKEAQDWAAFLVNSKMLRNHGKGHGESLWYQSGSSTDTPKGSDVVKSWYDESSKYDFSSPGFQKGTGNFTQMVWKSSEKVGVGIATNGSGLFVGVAFFEPPGNVSNTGYFRDNVSTKG
;
A
#
# COMPACT_ATOMS: atom_id res chain seq x y z
N MET A 1 0.00 27.40 2.02
CA MET A 1 -0.13 27.73 3.46
C MET A 1 -1.55 27.46 3.91
N SER A 2 -1.69 26.62 4.93
CA SER A 2 -2.99 26.20 5.45
C SER A 2 -3.51 27.21 6.48
N ARG A 3 -4.73 27.74 6.28
CA ARG A 3 -5.29 28.78 7.17
C ARG A 3 -5.47 28.30 8.61
N ASP A 4 -5.68 27.00 8.81
CA ASP A 4 -5.86 26.42 10.13
C ASP A 4 -4.52 26.15 10.81
N LEU A 5 -3.54 25.65 10.06
CA LEU A 5 -2.19 25.43 10.55
C LEU A 5 -1.49 26.77 10.90
N CYS A 6 -1.71 27.83 10.11
CA CYS A 6 -1.22 29.17 10.47
C CYS A 6 -1.85 29.69 11.77
N ARG A 7 -3.16 29.48 11.99
CA ARG A 7 -3.81 29.87 13.25
C ARG A 7 -3.29 29.09 14.44
N SER A 8 -3.03 27.80 14.27
CA SER A 8 -2.39 26.95 15.29
C SER A 8 -0.98 27.43 15.63
N ALA A 9 -0.12 27.57 14.62
CA ALA A 9 1.25 28.04 14.78
C ALA A 9 1.31 29.44 15.41
N GLN A 10 0.40 30.34 15.03
CA GLN A 10 0.31 31.69 15.60
C GLN A 10 -0.04 31.67 17.10
N LYS A 11 -1.07 30.90 17.49
CA LYS A 11 -1.43 30.73 18.90
C LYS A 11 -0.29 30.13 19.71
N TRP A 12 0.44 29.19 19.13
CA TRP A 12 1.57 28.59 19.81
C TRP A 12 2.74 29.57 19.97
N ALA A 13 3.06 30.36 18.94
CA ALA A 13 4.06 31.42 19.04
C ALA A 13 3.71 32.42 20.15
N GLU A 14 2.44 32.82 20.26
CA GLU A 14 1.95 33.69 21.33
C GLU A 14 2.07 33.04 22.71
N HIS A 15 1.77 31.74 22.82
CA HIS A 15 1.95 30.99 24.05
C HIS A 15 3.43 30.93 24.49
N LEU A 16 4.35 30.61 23.57
CA LEU A 16 5.79 30.59 23.85
C LEU A 16 6.30 31.96 24.28
N LEU A 17 5.81 33.03 23.66
CA LEU A 17 6.11 34.41 24.05
C LEU A 17 5.59 34.73 25.46
N ALA A 18 4.39 34.26 25.81
CA ALA A 18 3.79 34.50 27.13
C ALA A 18 4.57 33.79 28.25
N ILE A 19 5.01 32.55 28.02
CA ILE A 19 5.75 31.76 29.02
C ILE A 19 7.26 31.96 28.97
N LYS A 20 7.78 32.67 27.95
CA LYS A 20 9.22 32.91 27.71
C LYS A 20 10.08 31.65 27.69
N LYS A 21 9.53 30.55 27.17
CA LYS A 21 10.16 29.24 27.16
C LYS A 21 9.95 28.57 25.81
N MET A 22 11.03 28.07 25.21
CA MET A 22 10.94 27.26 24.01
C MET A 22 10.49 25.85 24.38
N GLN A 23 9.37 25.41 23.81
CA GLN A 23 8.85 24.06 23.98
C GLN A 23 7.93 23.69 22.81
N HIS A 24 7.91 22.42 22.46
CA HIS A 24 7.05 21.93 21.41
C HIS A 24 5.58 21.85 21.85
N SER A 25 4.66 22.01 20.90
CA SER A 25 3.21 22.08 21.13
C SER A 25 2.52 20.79 21.58
N GLN A 26 3.27 19.69 21.73
CA GLN A 26 2.75 18.32 21.97
C GLN A 26 1.72 17.89 20.91
N ALA A 27 1.62 18.63 19.80
CA ALA A 27 0.62 18.44 18.76
C ALA A 27 1.15 17.55 17.63
N ASP A 28 0.20 16.96 16.91
CA ASP A 28 0.31 16.02 15.78
C ASP A 28 1.05 16.48 14.52
N TYR A 29 1.88 17.51 14.60
CA TYR A 29 2.49 18.20 13.47
C TYR A 29 4.00 18.08 13.54
N GLY A 30 4.66 18.09 12.37
CA GLY A 30 6.07 18.45 12.36
C GLY A 30 6.19 19.88 12.87
N GLU A 31 7.19 20.18 13.70
CA GLU A 31 7.32 21.51 14.29
C GLU A 31 8.77 21.97 14.33
N ASN A 32 9.02 23.15 13.75
CA ASN A 32 10.27 23.86 13.93
C ASN A 32 10.02 25.10 14.78
N LEU A 33 10.90 25.32 15.74
CA LEU A 33 10.86 26.47 16.63
C LEU A 33 12.09 27.34 16.39
N TYR A 34 11.90 28.65 16.49
CA TYR A 34 13.00 29.61 16.46
C TYR A 34 12.77 30.66 17.54
N TYR A 35 13.85 31.04 18.20
CA TYR A 35 13.88 32.05 19.25
C TYR A 35 14.98 33.05 18.94
N ALA A 36 14.64 34.33 19.08
CA ALA A 36 15.62 35.41 19.05
C ALA A 36 15.33 36.42 20.16
N TRP A 37 16.40 36.98 20.70
CA TRP A 37 16.36 38.10 21.62
C TRP A 37 17.25 39.22 21.08
N SER A 38 16.76 40.46 21.13
CA SER A 38 17.52 41.65 20.76
C SER A 38 17.26 42.79 21.75
N SER A 39 18.32 43.56 22.03
CA SER A 39 18.25 44.78 22.84
C SER A 39 17.60 45.96 22.10
N VAL A 40 17.46 45.84 20.78
CA VAL A 40 16.82 46.82 19.89
C VAL A 40 15.61 46.17 19.20
N PRO A 41 14.46 46.85 19.12
CA PRO A 41 13.28 46.32 18.45
C PRO A 41 13.52 46.23 16.94
N GLU A 42 14.06 45.11 16.52
CA GLU A 42 14.31 44.79 15.13
C GLU A 42 13.13 44.01 14.56
N LYS A 43 12.68 44.40 13.36
CA LYS A 43 11.49 43.81 12.74
C LYS A 43 11.87 42.51 12.04
N LEU A 44 11.93 41.41 12.80
CA LEU A 44 12.13 40.07 12.26
C LEU A 44 10.96 39.69 11.34
N THR A 45 11.29 39.11 10.19
CA THR A 45 10.30 38.81 9.13
C THR A 45 9.92 37.32 9.08
N GLY A 46 10.56 36.50 9.91
CA GLY A 46 10.47 35.04 9.87
C GLY A 46 11.46 34.41 8.89
N LYS A 47 12.07 35.21 8.00
CA LYS A 47 13.12 34.76 7.07
C LYS A 47 14.34 34.23 7.83
N GLU A 48 14.72 34.89 8.93
CA GLU A 48 15.85 34.50 9.75
C GLU A 48 15.65 33.12 10.39
N ALA A 49 14.39 32.80 10.77
CA ALA A 49 14.04 31.49 11.30
C ALA A 49 14.17 30.40 10.22
N VAL A 50 13.65 30.66 9.01
CA VAL A 50 13.72 29.70 7.89
C VAL A 50 15.17 29.49 7.43
N ASP A 51 15.95 30.57 7.31
CA ASP A 51 17.37 30.49 6.98
C ASP A 51 18.14 29.69 8.05
N GLY A 52 17.83 29.94 9.33
CA GLY A 52 18.40 29.21 10.46
C GLY A 52 18.11 27.71 10.38
N TRP A 53 16.84 27.33 10.21
CA TRP A 53 16.42 25.93 10.05
C TRP A 53 17.07 25.27 8.84
N TYR A 54 17.14 25.96 7.70
CA TYR A 54 17.74 25.40 6.49
C TYR A 54 19.26 25.26 6.59
N SER A 55 19.93 26.12 7.36
CA SER A 55 21.40 26.13 7.47
C SER A 55 22.00 24.84 8.02
N GLU A 56 21.21 24.00 8.71
CA GLU A 56 21.64 22.67 9.20
C GLU A 56 21.93 21.68 8.05
N ILE A 57 21.58 22.02 6.80
CA ILE A 57 21.96 21.24 5.61
C ILE A 57 23.47 20.96 5.55
N LYS A 58 24.29 21.89 6.04
CA LYS A 58 25.76 21.76 6.07
C LYS A 58 26.24 20.58 6.92
N ASP A 59 25.43 20.18 7.89
CA ASP A 59 25.71 19.11 8.86
C ASP A 59 24.99 17.80 8.48
N TYR A 60 24.10 17.82 7.47
CA TYR A 60 23.34 16.65 7.04
C TYR A 60 24.12 15.76 6.07
N ASN A 61 24.27 14.47 6.41
CA ASN A 61 24.97 13.50 5.59
C ASN A 61 24.01 12.79 4.61
N PHE A 62 23.93 13.28 3.37
CA PHE A 62 23.12 12.67 2.31
C PHE A 62 23.53 11.23 1.94
N SER A 63 24.76 10.81 2.25
CA SER A 63 25.20 9.42 2.04
C SER A 63 24.78 8.48 3.17
N ARG A 64 24.34 9.03 4.30
CA ARG A 64 23.80 8.29 5.46
C ARG A 64 22.50 8.96 5.95
N PRO A 65 21.45 8.97 5.12
CA PRO A 65 20.20 9.64 5.43
C PRO A 65 19.53 9.03 6.67
N GLY A 66 18.97 9.89 7.51
CA GLY A 66 18.37 9.50 8.78
C GLY A 66 18.14 10.68 9.70
N PHE A 67 17.38 10.45 10.77
CA PHE A 67 17.13 11.49 11.76
C PHE A 67 18.41 11.78 12.57
N GLN A 68 18.76 13.06 12.66
CA GLN A 68 19.79 13.56 13.57
C GLN A 68 19.21 14.79 14.27
N SER A 69 19.37 14.87 15.58
CA SER A 69 18.83 15.98 16.37
C SER A 69 19.40 17.34 15.97
N SER A 70 20.62 17.36 15.39
CA SER A 70 21.28 18.57 14.88
C SER A 70 20.82 19.02 13.50
N THR A 71 20.06 18.19 12.77
CA THR A 71 19.59 18.49 11.41
C THR A 71 18.08 18.37 11.27
N GLY A 72 17.37 18.27 12.40
CA GLY A 72 15.93 18.04 12.46
C GLY A 72 15.13 19.18 11.83
N HIS A 73 15.57 20.42 11.98
CA HIS A 73 14.86 21.55 11.39
C HIS A 73 15.03 21.56 9.88
N PHE A 74 16.24 21.33 9.38
CA PHE A 74 16.49 21.25 7.93
C PHE A 74 15.68 20.12 7.30
N THR A 75 15.76 18.92 7.86
CA THR A 75 15.08 17.73 7.33
C THR A 75 13.56 17.89 7.32
N GLN A 76 12.99 18.62 8.27
CA GLN A 76 11.59 19.00 8.27
C GLN A 76 11.25 20.04 7.18
N VAL A 77 12.09 21.06 6.98
CA VAL A 77 11.88 22.11 5.96
C VAL A 77 11.84 21.53 4.56
N VAL A 78 12.68 20.54 4.26
CA VAL A 78 12.79 19.95 2.91
C VAL A 78 12.02 18.64 2.73
N TRP A 79 11.23 18.23 3.73
CA TRP A 79 10.54 16.94 3.72
C TRP A 79 9.53 16.86 2.56
N LYS A 80 9.85 16.04 1.55
CA LYS A 80 9.05 15.92 0.31
C LYS A 80 7.57 15.61 0.55
N GLY A 81 7.27 14.78 1.55
CA GLY A 81 5.91 14.35 1.88
C GLY A 81 5.08 15.37 2.67
N THR A 82 5.62 16.55 2.96
CA THR A 82 4.86 17.62 3.62
C THR A 82 4.11 18.44 2.56
N GLU A 83 2.81 18.62 2.76
CA GLU A 83 1.90 19.26 1.80
C GLU A 83 1.40 20.62 2.29
N GLU A 84 1.33 20.80 3.61
CA GLU A 84 0.82 21.97 4.28
C GLU A 84 1.86 22.54 5.25
N LEU A 85 1.97 23.87 5.22
CA LEU A 85 2.77 24.67 6.14
C LEU A 85 1.88 25.74 6.78
N GLY A 86 2.01 25.87 8.10
CA GLY A 86 1.50 26.97 8.90
C GLY A 86 2.64 27.65 9.64
N VAL A 87 2.70 28.99 9.59
CA VAL A 87 3.73 29.75 10.28
C VAL A 87 3.07 30.77 11.22
N GLY A 88 3.60 30.86 12.43
CA GLY A 88 3.21 31.84 13.44
C GLY A 88 4.43 32.62 13.93
N LEU A 89 4.23 33.90 14.22
CA LEU A 89 5.26 34.78 14.77
C LEU A 89 4.66 35.63 15.89
N ALA A 90 5.32 35.65 17.04
CA ALA A 90 4.94 36.50 18.15
C ALA A 90 6.16 37.24 18.70
N THR A 91 6.01 38.53 19.00
CA THR A 91 7.07 39.37 19.55
C THR A 91 6.52 40.38 20.56
N ASP A 92 7.32 40.71 21.57
CA ASP A 92 7.09 41.84 22.49
C ASP A 92 8.02 43.03 22.22
N GLY A 93 8.72 43.02 21.08
CA GLY A 93 9.70 44.04 20.69
C GLY A 93 11.12 43.77 21.18
N LYS A 94 11.36 42.79 22.07
CA LYS A 94 12.71 42.34 22.45
C LYS A 94 12.91 40.85 22.23
N THR A 95 11.86 40.08 22.51
CA THR A 95 11.83 38.62 22.35
C THR A 95 10.93 38.26 21.19
N THR A 96 11.39 37.36 20.33
CA THR A 96 10.62 36.87 19.19
C THR A 96 10.64 35.35 19.16
N PHE A 97 9.47 34.75 18.98
CA PHE A 97 9.29 33.33 18.69
C PHE A 97 8.69 33.16 17.30
N VAL A 98 9.24 32.22 16.52
CA VAL A 98 8.67 31.78 15.25
C VAL A 98 8.41 30.28 15.34
N VAL A 99 7.22 29.88 14.92
CA VAL A 99 6.76 28.49 14.92
C VAL A 99 6.39 28.11 13.49
N GLY A 100 7.02 27.07 12.95
CA GLY A 100 6.62 26.43 11.70
C GLY A 100 5.99 25.08 12.01
N GLN A 101 4.74 24.86 11.59
CA GLN A 101 4.04 23.59 11.72
C GLN A 101 3.80 22.97 10.35
N TYR A 102 4.05 21.67 10.23
CA TYR A 102 4.14 20.93 8.97
C TYR A 102 3.19 19.72 8.99
N LEU A 103 2.45 19.56 7.88
CA LEU A 103 1.49 18.46 7.70
C LEU A 103 1.58 17.89 6.27
N PRO A 104 1.67 16.57 6.09
CA PRO A 104 2.11 15.57 7.07
C PRO A 104 3.45 15.94 7.74
N ALA A 105 3.62 15.47 8.98
CA ALA A 105 4.85 15.68 9.75
C ALA A 105 6.06 15.05 9.05
N GLY A 106 7.21 15.71 9.13
CA GLY A 106 8.49 15.19 8.68
C GLY A 106 9.22 14.43 9.78
N ASN A 107 10.50 14.13 9.54
CA ASN A 107 11.41 13.49 10.51
C ASN A 107 10.94 12.11 11.03
N ILE A 108 10.08 11.45 10.26
CA ILE A 108 9.59 10.11 10.59
C ILE A 108 10.75 9.12 10.47
N SER A 109 11.18 8.55 11.60
CA SER A 109 12.37 7.69 11.72
C SER A 109 12.17 6.25 11.20
N ASN A 110 11.40 6.10 10.12
CA ASN A 110 11.18 4.83 9.45
C ASN A 110 12.31 4.55 8.44
N PRO A 111 12.75 3.28 8.30
CA PRO A 111 13.76 2.91 7.30
C PRO A 111 13.37 3.35 5.88
N GLY A 112 14.27 4.02 5.16
CA GLY A 112 14.02 4.47 3.78
C GLY A 112 13.22 5.78 3.65
N TYR A 113 12.73 6.37 4.74
CA TYR A 113 11.92 7.59 4.67
C TYR A 113 12.78 8.84 4.43
N PHE A 114 13.96 8.94 5.05
CA PHE A 114 14.85 10.08 4.85
C PHE A 114 15.41 10.12 3.43
N GLU A 115 15.72 8.96 2.86
CA GLU A 115 16.16 8.77 1.47
C GLU A 115 15.14 9.30 0.46
N LYS A 116 13.85 9.08 0.72
CA LYS A 116 12.75 9.47 -0.18
C LYS A 116 12.34 10.93 -0.01
N ASN A 117 12.51 11.47 1.19
CA ASN A 117 11.96 12.77 1.57
C ASN A 117 12.99 13.90 1.70
N VAL A 118 14.27 13.59 1.89
CA VAL A 118 15.35 14.59 2.06
C VAL A 118 16.33 14.47 0.90
N LEU A 119 16.02 15.18 -0.20
CA LEU A 119 16.78 15.09 -1.46
C LEU A 119 17.86 16.17 -1.54
N ALA A 120 19.01 15.84 -2.13
CA ALA A 120 20.07 16.82 -2.38
C ALA A 120 19.63 17.85 -3.43
N ALA A 121 20.03 19.12 -3.26
CA ALA A 121 19.74 20.18 -4.21
C ALA A 121 20.29 19.83 -5.61
N GLY A 122 19.44 19.90 -6.63
CA GLY A 122 19.81 19.53 -8.01
C GLY A 122 19.57 18.06 -8.38
N SER A 123 19.01 17.24 -7.50
CA SER A 123 18.59 15.88 -7.82
C SER A 123 17.47 15.89 -8.87
N SER A 124 17.82 15.70 -10.15
CA SER A 124 16.83 15.46 -11.20
C SER A 124 16.15 14.11 -10.95
N VAL A 125 14.85 14.14 -10.68
CA VAL A 125 14.01 12.93 -10.63
C VAL A 125 14.12 12.23 -11.99
N LYS A 126 14.69 11.01 -12.03
CA LYS A 126 14.50 10.13 -13.17
C LYS A 126 13.06 9.65 -13.16
N VAL A 127 12.20 10.41 -13.83
CA VAL A 127 10.84 10.00 -14.15
C VAL A 127 10.96 8.91 -15.22
N HIS A 128 10.57 7.67 -14.90
CA HIS A 128 10.24 6.72 -15.95
C HIS A 128 8.92 7.18 -16.57
N ALA A 129 9.01 7.76 -17.76
CA ALA A 129 7.88 8.19 -18.55
C ALA A 129 6.99 7.01 -18.96
N ALA A 130 5.69 7.13 -18.71
CA ALA A 130 4.66 6.51 -19.54
C ALA A 130 3.73 7.63 -20.04
N THR A 131 3.63 7.68 -21.35
CA THR A 131 3.03 8.68 -22.22
C THR A 131 1.50 8.80 -22.09
N GLY A 132 1.00 10.04 -22.10
CA GLY A 132 -0.41 10.38 -22.33
C GLY A 132 -0.57 11.90 -22.43
N ALA A 133 -0.77 12.39 -23.65
CA ALA A 133 -0.63 13.78 -24.06
C ALA A 133 -1.72 14.73 -23.55
N GLY A 134 -1.32 15.99 -23.33
CA GLY A 134 -2.18 17.14 -23.08
C GLY A 134 -1.36 18.42 -23.06
N SER A 135 -1.07 18.96 -24.25
CA SER A 135 -0.43 20.26 -24.54
C SER A 135 -1.16 21.41 -23.81
N GLY A 136 -0.55 22.51 -23.35
CA GLY A 136 0.76 23.06 -23.64
C GLY A 136 1.03 24.36 -22.85
N GLY A 137 2.14 25.02 -23.19
CA GLY A 137 2.38 26.44 -22.90
C GLY A 137 3.33 26.76 -21.75
N ASN A 138 4.62 26.88 -22.06
CA ASN A 138 5.64 27.54 -21.23
C ASN A 138 5.30 29.03 -21.06
N ASP A 139 5.60 29.61 -19.89
CA ASP A 139 6.45 30.82 -19.88
C ASP A 139 7.14 31.07 -18.54
N ARG A 140 8.39 31.53 -18.66
CA ARG A 140 9.35 31.80 -17.59
C ARG A 140 9.13 33.19 -16.99
N GLY A 141 9.22 33.25 -15.66
CA GLY A 141 9.80 34.32 -14.84
C GLY A 141 9.50 35.79 -15.16
N SER A 142 8.89 36.49 -14.19
CA SER A 142 9.38 37.77 -13.62
C SER A 142 8.44 38.24 -12.50
N LEU A 143 9.03 38.67 -11.37
CA LEU A 143 8.40 39.56 -10.37
C LEU A 143 8.00 40.89 -11.04
N PRO A 144 6.98 41.63 -10.55
CA PRO A 144 7.30 42.71 -9.62
C PRO A 144 6.21 43.15 -8.60
N SER A 145 6.72 43.74 -7.50
CA SER A 145 6.25 44.89 -6.72
C SER A 145 4.76 45.11 -6.34
N ARG A 146 4.52 44.96 -5.03
CA ARG A 146 3.87 45.87 -4.08
C ARG A 146 3.37 47.23 -4.62
N GLN A 147 2.06 47.51 -4.47
CA GLN A 147 1.55 48.85 -4.17
C GLN A 147 0.23 48.81 -3.37
N THR A 148 0.05 49.87 -2.61
CA THR A 148 -0.82 50.09 -1.46
C THR A 148 -2.18 50.72 -1.81
N GLY A 149 -3.19 50.45 -0.97
CA GLY A 149 -4.46 51.21 -0.83
C GLY A 149 -5.47 50.31 -0.10
N ARG A 150 -5.80 50.45 1.19
CA ARG A 150 -6.57 51.52 1.87
C ARG A 150 -7.72 52.07 1.04
N ASP A 151 -8.94 51.73 1.45
CA ASP A 151 -10.11 52.61 1.71
C ASP A 151 -11.22 51.73 2.34
N HIS A 152 -11.53 51.85 3.63
CA HIS A 152 -12.52 52.74 4.27
C HIS A 152 -13.97 52.64 3.76
N ILE A 153 -14.77 51.90 4.54
CA ILE A 153 -16.09 52.24 5.14
C ILE A 153 -16.90 53.35 4.44
N SER A 154 -18.10 53.02 3.94
CA SER A 154 -19.33 53.70 4.38
C SER A 154 -20.60 52.93 4.02
N SER A 155 -21.47 52.91 5.03
CA SER A 155 -22.89 52.55 5.06
C SER A 155 -23.78 53.43 4.19
N SER A 156 -24.89 52.87 3.70
CA SER A 156 -26.15 53.62 3.56
C SER A 156 -27.36 52.70 3.63
N LEU A 157 -28.23 53.01 4.58
CA LEU A 157 -29.59 52.51 4.76
C LEU A 157 -30.51 53.06 3.67
N THR A 158 -31.42 52.23 3.15
CA THR A 158 -32.70 52.69 2.60
C THR A 158 -33.79 51.69 3.01
N ALA A 159 -34.80 52.20 3.70
CA ALA A 159 -36.02 51.51 4.07
C ALA A 159 -37.02 51.50 2.91
N GLY A 160 -37.76 50.40 2.77
CA GLY A 160 -38.90 50.25 1.87
C GLY A 160 -39.79 49.10 2.35
N SER A 161 -41.04 49.42 2.60
CA SER A 161 -42.04 48.65 3.37
C SER A 161 -42.81 47.62 2.53
N GLY A 162 -43.29 46.55 3.19
CA GLY A 162 -44.58 45.92 2.88
C GLY A 162 -44.55 44.50 2.31
N GLY A 163 -45.03 43.52 3.09
CA GLY A 163 -45.45 42.20 2.59
C GLY A 163 -45.43 41.09 3.64
N ASN A 164 -46.56 40.85 4.30
CA ASN A 164 -46.79 39.74 5.22
C ASN A 164 -46.60 38.38 4.54
N ASP A 165 -45.86 37.46 5.15
CA ASP A 165 -46.21 36.04 5.11
C ASP A 165 -45.73 35.28 6.35
N ARG A 166 -46.62 34.43 6.85
CA ARG A 166 -46.46 33.59 8.04
C ARG A 166 -45.53 32.41 7.72
N GLY A 167 -44.46 32.25 8.49
CA GLY A 167 -43.63 31.04 8.47
C GLY A 167 -42.71 30.99 9.69
N SER A 168 -42.92 30.00 10.55
CA SER A 168 -42.18 29.76 11.79
C SER A 168 -40.66 29.65 11.56
N LEU A 169 -39.89 30.37 12.38
CA LEU A 169 -38.44 30.30 12.47
C LEU A 169 -37.98 28.95 13.05
N PRO A 170 -36.93 28.30 12.49
CA PRO A 170 -36.04 27.48 13.29
C PRO A 170 -34.85 28.31 13.78
N SER A 171 -34.56 28.13 15.07
CA SER A 171 -33.38 28.61 15.79
C SER A 171 -32.08 28.30 15.02
N ARG A 172 -31.31 29.36 14.72
CA ARG A 172 -29.97 29.27 14.14
C ARG A 172 -28.94 29.08 15.26
N GLN A 173 -28.79 27.84 15.74
CA GLN A 173 -27.63 27.39 16.51
C GLN A 173 -26.76 26.50 15.63
N THR A 174 -25.86 27.08 14.81
CA THR A 174 -24.84 26.29 14.10
C THR A 174 -23.54 27.08 14.00
N GLY A 175 -22.52 26.61 14.71
CA GLY A 175 -21.16 27.16 14.60
C GLY A 175 -20.19 26.68 15.68
N ARG A 176 -20.67 26.32 16.88
CA ARG A 176 -19.82 25.87 17.99
C ARG A 176 -19.73 24.35 18.12
N ASP A 177 -20.84 23.63 17.89
CA ASP A 177 -20.92 22.19 18.13
C ASP A 177 -20.25 21.36 17.01
N HIS A 178 -20.31 21.83 15.77
CA HIS A 178 -19.67 21.17 14.62
C HIS A 178 -18.13 21.20 14.66
N ILE A 179 -17.54 22.20 15.33
CA ILE A 179 -16.07 22.30 15.47
C ILE A 179 -15.59 21.33 16.55
N SER A 180 -16.34 21.20 17.66
CA SER A 180 -16.03 20.28 18.76
C SER A 180 -16.11 18.82 18.33
N SER A 181 -17.12 18.43 17.54
CA SER A 181 -17.23 17.06 17.02
C SER A 181 -16.09 16.72 16.05
N SER A 182 -15.74 17.62 15.13
CA SER A 182 -14.67 17.39 14.17
C SER A 182 -13.27 17.23 14.80
N LEU A 183 -13.03 17.84 15.97
CA LEU A 183 -11.78 17.72 16.71
C LEU A 183 -11.71 16.40 17.51
N THR A 184 -12.83 15.95 18.08
CA THR A 184 -12.92 14.64 18.73
C THR A 184 -12.78 13.50 17.72
N ASP A 185 -13.32 13.65 16.51
CA ASP A 185 -13.21 12.65 15.44
C ASP A 185 -11.76 12.48 14.99
N ARG A 186 -11.00 13.58 14.82
CA ARG A 186 -9.57 13.51 14.46
C ARG A 186 -8.70 12.89 15.55
N ALA A 187 -9.02 13.14 16.82
CA ALA A 187 -8.28 12.52 17.93
C ALA A 187 -8.50 11.00 17.95
N PHE A 188 -9.76 10.56 17.78
CA PHE A 188 -10.11 9.14 17.70
C PHE A 188 -9.43 8.45 16.52
N GLU A 189 -9.53 9.02 15.30
CA GLU A 189 -8.85 8.49 14.11
C GLU A 189 -7.35 8.30 14.33
N LYS A 190 -6.71 9.27 14.98
CA LYS A 190 -5.29 9.22 15.26
C LYS A 190 -4.93 8.11 16.26
N GLU A 191 -5.63 8.03 17.39
CA GLU A 191 -5.41 6.96 18.38
C GLU A 191 -5.58 5.58 17.75
N PHE A 192 -6.59 5.44 16.89
CA PHE A 192 -6.88 4.23 16.14
C PHE A 192 -5.72 3.86 15.20
N LEU A 193 -5.20 4.81 14.42
CA LEU A 193 -4.04 4.60 13.54
C LEU A 193 -2.77 4.22 14.31
N VAL A 194 -2.49 4.94 15.39
CA VAL A 194 -1.29 4.73 16.21
C VAL A 194 -1.33 3.33 16.81
N ALA A 195 -2.47 2.90 17.36
CA ALA A 195 -2.64 1.57 17.92
C ALA A 195 -2.37 0.47 16.87
N HIS A 196 -2.91 0.61 15.65
CA HIS A 196 -2.62 -0.33 14.55
C HIS A 196 -1.13 -0.40 14.26
N ASN A 197 -0.48 0.75 14.10
CA ASN A 197 0.92 0.82 13.70
C ASN A 197 1.88 0.29 14.77
N VAL A 198 1.53 0.41 16.06
CA VAL A 198 2.26 -0.23 17.16
C VAL A 198 2.20 -1.75 17.04
N TYR A 199 1.01 -2.33 16.84
CA TYR A 199 0.89 -3.79 16.69
C TYR A 199 1.52 -4.29 15.39
N ARG A 200 1.33 -3.59 14.27
CA ARG A 200 1.94 -3.96 12.98
C ARG A 200 3.46 -3.99 13.03
N GLN A 201 4.08 -3.05 13.75
CA GLN A 201 5.52 -3.05 13.98
C GLN A 201 5.99 -4.32 14.71
N GLN A 202 5.26 -4.76 15.74
CA GLN A 202 5.59 -5.99 16.48
C GLN A 202 5.58 -7.23 15.57
N HIS A 203 4.78 -7.20 14.51
CA HIS A 203 4.60 -8.28 13.53
C HIS A 203 5.39 -8.06 12.23
N GLY A 204 6.30 -7.07 12.16
CA GLY A 204 7.11 -6.82 10.95
C GLY A 204 6.29 -6.38 9.73
N ALA A 205 5.08 -5.85 9.94
CA ALA A 205 4.22 -5.25 8.92
C ALA A 205 4.48 -3.74 8.82
N SER A 206 4.45 -3.21 7.59
CA SER A 206 4.61 -1.77 7.34
C SER A 206 3.48 -0.96 7.99
N PRO A 207 3.73 0.26 8.48
CA PRO A 207 2.67 1.11 9.03
C PRO A 207 1.62 1.46 7.96
N LEU A 208 0.36 1.54 8.39
CA LEU A 208 -0.76 1.99 7.59
C LEU A 208 -0.79 3.52 7.49
N ALA A 209 -1.33 4.02 6.37
CA ALA A 209 -1.70 5.41 6.18
C ALA A 209 -3.21 5.61 6.40
N MET A 210 -3.61 6.74 6.97
CA MET A 210 -5.03 7.06 7.12
C MET A 210 -5.61 7.52 5.77
N SER A 211 -6.74 6.96 5.37
CA SER A 211 -7.44 7.26 4.13
C SER A 211 -8.77 7.93 4.40
N ARG A 212 -8.94 9.15 3.86
CA ARG A 212 -10.14 9.96 4.09
C ARG A 212 -11.39 9.37 3.42
N ASP A 213 -11.22 8.68 2.30
CA ASP A 213 -12.30 7.95 1.63
C ASP A 213 -12.77 6.76 2.46
N LEU A 214 -11.83 5.97 3.01
CA LEU A 214 -12.15 4.87 3.91
C LEU A 214 -12.81 5.37 5.21
N CYS A 215 -12.34 6.49 5.81
CA CYS A 215 -13.00 7.07 6.97
C CYS A 215 -14.45 7.46 6.67
N ARG A 216 -14.71 8.12 5.53
CA ARG A 216 -16.09 8.48 5.14
C ARG A 216 -16.98 7.26 4.97
N SER A 217 -16.46 6.21 4.34
CA SER A 217 -17.16 4.94 4.14
C SER A 217 -17.46 4.24 5.48
N ALA A 218 -16.43 4.10 6.32
CA ALA A 218 -16.55 3.49 7.64
C ALA A 218 -17.51 4.27 8.56
N GLN A 219 -17.48 5.60 8.52
CA GLN A 219 -18.38 6.46 9.29
C GLN A 219 -19.85 6.25 8.89
N LYS A 220 -20.13 6.25 7.58
CA LYS A 220 -21.47 5.94 7.06
C LYS A 220 -21.97 4.58 7.53
N TRP A 221 -21.07 3.59 7.57
CA TRP A 221 -21.43 2.26 8.03
C TRP A 221 -21.65 2.21 9.54
N ALA A 222 -20.81 2.86 10.34
CA ALA A 222 -21.00 2.95 11.79
C ALA A 222 -22.37 3.56 12.15
N GLU A 223 -22.75 4.64 11.47
CA GLU A 223 -24.07 5.27 11.61
C GLU A 223 -25.22 4.32 11.24
N HIS A 224 -25.05 3.55 10.15
CA HIS A 224 -26.02 2.53 9.75
C HIS A 224 -26.17 1.43 10.82
N LEU A 225 -25.06 0.89 11.34
CA LEU A 225 -25.08 -0.13 12.39
C LEU A 225 -25.74 0.39 13.67
N LEU A 226 -25.49 1.65 14.03
CA LEU A 226 -26.14 2.30 15.16
C LEU A 226 -27.66 2.44 14.94
N ALA A 227 -28.10 2.75 13.72
CA ALA A 227 -29.52 2.88 13.39
C ALA A 227 -30.27 1.55 13.45
N ILE A 228 -29.65 0.45 12.97
CA ILE A 228 -30.28 -0.88 12.95
C ILE A 228 -30.00 -1.72 14.20
N LYS A 229 -29.07 -1.27 15.07
CA LYS A 229 -28.62 -1.96 16.30
C LYS A 229 -28.18 -3.41 16.08
N LYS A 230 -27.46 -3.66 14.99
CA LYS A 230 -27.03 -5.01 14.60
C LYS A 230 -25.61 -4.97 14.03
N MET A 231 -24.76 -5.88 14.51
CA MET A 231 -23.43 -6.12 13.94
C MET A 231 -23.55 -6.87 12.62
N GLN A 232 -23.17 -6.23 11.52
CA GLN A 232 -23.09 -6.84 10.20
C GLN A 232 -22.04 -6.11 9.35
N HIS A 233 -21.31 -6.85 8.54
CA HIS A 233 -20.31 -6.26 7.65
C HIS A 233 -20.96 -5.45 6.52
N SER A 234 -20.27 -4.40 6.08
CA SER A 234 -20.69 -3.60 4.93
C SER A 234 -20.62 -4.39 3.63
N GLN A 235 -21.23 -3.84 2.58
CA GLN A 235 -21.10 -4.35 1.20
C GLN A 235 -19.93 -3.68 0.46
N ALA A 236 -19.07 -2.95 1.17
CA ALA A 236 -17.95 -2.25 0.55
C ALA A 236 -16.80 -3.21 0.21
N ASP A 237 -15.95 -2.78 -0.71
CA ASP A 237 -14.84 -3.58 -1.25
C ASP A 237 -13.55 -3.47 -0.43
N TYR A 238 -13.70 -3.28 0.87
CA TYR A 238 -12.62 -3.09 1.83
C TYR A 238 -12.55 -4.25 2.81
N GLY A 239 -11.37 -4.50 3.39
CA GLY A 239 -11.29 -5.31 4.60
C GLY A 239 -12.04 -4.57 5.70
N GLU A 240 -12.64 -5.27 6.65
CA GLU A 240 -13.46 -4.61 7.67
C GLU A 240 -13.39 -5.31 9.02
N ASN A 241 -13.16 -4.53 10.07
CA ASN A 241 -13.34 -4.95 11.45
C ASN A 241 -14.46 -4.13 12.08
N LEU A 242 -15.28 -4.80 12.90
CA LEU A 242 -16.39 -4.18 13.61
C LEU A 242 -16.15 -4.30 15.12
N TYR A 243 -16.49 -3.26 15.85
CA TYR A 243 -16.51 -3.27 17.31
C TYR A 243 -17.84 -2.71 17.81
N TYR A 244 -18.33 -3.30 18.90
CA TYR A 244 -19.57 -2.93 19.55
C TYR A 244 -19.34 -2.84 21.05
N ALA A 245 -19.86 -1.77 21.65
CA ALA A 245 -19.93 -1.62 23.10
C ALA A 245 -21.31 -1.09 23.50
N TRP A 246 -21.76 -1.49 24.69
CA TRP A 246 -22.93 -0.96 25.34
C TRP A 246 -22.62 -0.65 26.80
N SER A 247 -23.05 0.52 27.27
CA SER A 247 -22.94 0.93 28.67
C SER A 247 -24.21 1.63 29.13
N SER A 248 -24.52 1.46 30.42
CA SER A 248 -25.63 2.18 31.08
C SER A 248 -25.30 3.65 31.33
N VAL A 249 -24.01 4.02 31.29
CA VAL A 249 -23.49 5.39 31.44
C VAL A 249 -22.72 5.80 30.17
N PRO A 250 -22.79 7.07 29.73
CA PRO A 250 -22.00 7.51 28.60
C PRO A 250 -20.50 7.42 28.87
N GLU A 251 -19.83 6.47 28.23
CA GLU A 251 -18.37 6.33 28.26
C GLU A 251 -17.77 6.75 26.93
N LYS A 252 -16.70 7.53 27.01
CA LYS A 252 -15.96 7.98 25.83
C LYS A 252 -14.99 6.89 25.41
N LEU A 253 -15.34 6.16 24.36
CA LEU A 253 -14.46 5.18 23.73
C LEU A 253 -13.28 5.86 23.02
N THR A 254 -12.08 5.36 23.24
CA THR A 254 -10.85 5.76 22.56
C THR A 254 -10.62 4.94 21.30
N GLY A 255 -9.86 5.48 20.36
CA GLY A 255 -9.50 4.74 19.14
C GLY A 255 -8.69 3.48 19.46
N LYS A 256 -7.89 3.53 20.53
CA LYS A 256 -7.04 2.42 20.99
C LYS A 256 -7.84 1.23 21.49
N GLU A 257 -8.91 1.44 22.25
CA GLU A 257 -9.69 0.35 22.87
C GLU A 257 -10.30 -0.62 21.85
N ALA A 258 -10.83 -0.10 20.73
CA ALA A 258 -11.36 -0.95 19.66
C ALA A 258 -10.25 -1.82 19.04
N VAL A 259 -9.06 -1.23 18.82
CA VAL A 259 -7.91 -1.93 18.23
C VAL A 259 -7.32 -2.96 19.18
N ASP A 260 -7.22 -2.63 20.47
CA ASP A 260 -6.78 -3.57 21.51
C ASP A 260 -7.69 -4.79 21.60
N SER A 261 -9.01 -4.56 21.52
CA SER A 261 -10.00 -5.64 21.48
C SER A 261 -9.77 -6.58 20.30
N TRP A 262 -9.63 -6.04 19.09
CA TRP A 262 -9.34 -6.82 17.89
C TRP A 262 -8.00 -7.54 17.95
N TYR A 263 -6.95 -6.87 18.43
CA TYR A 263 -5.63 -7.46 18.56
C TYR A 263 -5.60 -8.60 19.59
N SER A 264 -6.43 -8.54 20.63
CA SER A 264 -6.46 -9.54 21.70
C SER A 264 -6.77 -10.97 21.23
N GLU A 265 -7.36 -11.12 20.02
CA GLU A 265 -7.58 -12.41 19.36
C GLU A 265 -6.27 -13.14 19.01
N ILE A 266 -5.11 -12.47 19.04
CA ILE A 266 -3.79 -13.10 18.84
C ILE A 266 -3.59 -14.31 19.76
N LYS A 267 -4.15 -14.28 20.98
CA LYS A 267 -4.07 -15.39 21.95
C LYS A 267 -4.70 -16.69 21.44
N ASP A 268 -5.64 -16.58 20.50
CA ASP A 268 -6.37 -17.68 19.90
C ASP A 268 -5.81 -18.08 18.53
N TYR A 269 -4.87 -17.29 17.98
CA TYR A 269 -4.28 -17.55 16.66
C TYR A 269 -3.13 -18.55 16.70
N ASN A 270 -3.23 -19.60 15.89
CA ASN A 270 -2.18 -20.63 15.78
C ASN A 270 -1.27 -20.36 14.58
N PHE A 271 -0.11 -19.75 14.82
CA PHE A 271 0.92 -19.49 13.80
C PHE A 271 1.50 -20.75 13.15
N SER A 272 1.41 -21.92 13.79
CA SER A 272 1.84 -23.20 13.19
C SER A 272 0.79 -23.79 12.25
N ARG A 273 -0.44 -23.27 12.29
CA ARG A 273 -1.55 -23.69 11.43
C ARG A 273 -2.30 -22.46 10.90
N PRO A 274 -1.61 -21.60 10.14
CA PRO A 274 -2.12 -20.30 9.71
C PRO A 274 -3.32 -20.47 8.76
N GLY A 275 -4.26 -19.55 8.87
CA GLY A 275 -5.49 -19.54 8.08
C GLY A 275 -6.56 -18.68 8.72
N PHE A 276 -7.69 -18.54 8.02
CA PHE A 276 -8.85 -17.81 8.54
C PHE A 276 -9.55 -18.61 9.62
N GLN A 277 -9.86 -17.96 10.73
CA GLN A 277 -10.77 -18.47 11.77
C GLN A 277 -11.65 -17.31 12.22
N SER A 278 -12.94 -17.56 12.41
CA SER A 278 -13.91 -16.52 12.77
C SER A 278 -13.57 -15.80 14.08
N SER A 279 -12.85 -16.46 15.00
CA SER A 279 -12.39 -15.90 16.27
C SER A 279 -11.07 -15.11 16.19
N THR A 280 -10.42 -15.06 15.03
CA THR A 280 -9.11 -14.40 14.84
C THR A 280 -9.07 -13.45 13.65
N GLY A 281 -10.22 -13.26 12.99
CA GLY A 281 -10.36 -12.44 11.79
C GLY A 281 -9.99 -10.99 12.03
N HIS A 282 -10.29 -10.43 13.22
CA HIS A 282 -9.98 -9.04 13.49
C HIS A 282 -8.48 -8.84 13.70
N PHE A 283 -7.84 -9.71 14.50
CA PHE A 283 -6.38 -9.68 14.70
C PHE A 283 -5.64 -9.80 13.37
N THR A 284 -6.01 -10.79 12.56
CA THR A 284 -5.31 -11.08 11.29
C THR A 284 -5.42 -9.93 10.31
N GLN A 285 -6.52 -9.18 10.30
CA GLN A 285 -6.66 -7.95 9.52
C GLN A 285 -5.80 -6.80 10.05
N VAL A 286 -5.73 -6.59 11.38
CA VAL A 286 -4.91 -5.53 12.00
C VAL A 286 -3.45 -5.67 11.57
N VAL A 287 -2.90 -6.88 11.62
CA VAL A 287 -1.49 -7.15 11.34
C VAL A 287 -1.20 -7.52 9.88
N TRP A 288 -2.21 -7.51 9.00
CA TRP A 288 -2.06 -7.99 7.62
C TRP A 288 -1.01 -7.19 6.85
N LYS A 289 0.13 -7.83 6.53
CA LYS A 289 1.29 -7.16 5.94
C LYS A 289 1.00 -6.40 4.64
N GLY A 290 0.16 -6.95 3.77
CA GLY A 290 -0.19 -6.35 2.47
C GLY A 290 -1.22 -5.22 2.51
N THR A 291 -1.79 -4.90 3.68
CA THR A 291 -2.68 -3.73 3.83
C THR A 291 -1.84 -2.47 3.97
N GLU A 292 -2.27 -1.38 3.32
CA GLU A 292 -1.51 -0.13 3.21
C GLU A 292 -2.26 1.08 3.79
N GLU A 293 -3.58 1.10 3.64
CA GLU A 293 -4.48 2.17 4.04
C GLU A 293 -5.51 1.70 5.07
N LEU A 294 -5.89 2.61 5.95
CA LEU A 294 -6.86 2.43 7.03
C LEU A 294 -7.85 3.59 7.02
N GLY A 295 -9.13 3.30 7.23
CA GLY A 295 -10.13 4.30 7.61
C GLY A 295 -10.92 3.82 8.82
N VAL A 296 -11.49 4.77 9.56
CA VAL A 296 -12.31 4.45 10.72
C VAL A 296 -13.54 5.35 10.82
N GLY A 297 -14.63 4.77 11.31
CA GLY A 297 -15.85 5.47 11.67
C GLY A 297 -16.33 5.08 13.06
N LEU A 298 -16.92 6.03 13.77
CA LEU A 298 -17.51 5.84 15.10
C LEU A 298 -18.91 6.46 15.14
N ALA A 299 -19.89 5.71 15.64
CA ALA A 299 -21.23 6.21 15.87
C ALA A 299 -21.73 5.76 17.25
N THR A 300 -22.33 6.70 17.99
CA THR A 300 -22.87 6.44 19.32
C THR A 300 -24.16 7.21 19.58
N ASP A 301 -25.07 6.63 20.36
CA ASP A 301 -26.25 7.32 20.92
C ASP A 301 -26.06 7.66 22.41
N GLY A 302 -24.83 7.57 22.91
CA GLY A 302 -24.46 7.79 24.30
C GLY A 302 -24.58 6.55 25.19
N LYS A 303 -25.21 5.46 24.72
CA LYS A 303 -25.25 4.16 25.44
C LYS A 303 -24.70 3.02 24.60
N THR A 304 -24.95 3.07 23.30
CA THR A 304 -24.51 2.08 22.32
C THR A 304 -23.48 2.72 21.42
N THR A 305 -22.34 2.08 21.23
CA THR A 305 -21.27 2.55 20.36
C THR A 305 -20.89 1.47 19.35
N PHE A 306 -20.77 1.88 18.09
CA PHE A 306 -20.22 1.07 17.01
C PHE A 306 -18.96 1.74 16.46
N VAL A 307 -17.92 0.94 16.23
CA VAL A 307 -16.70 1.35 15.52
C VAL A 307 -16.50 0.43 14.33
N VAL A 308 -16.20 1.03 13.18
CA VAL A 308 -15.92 0.34 11.92
C VAL A 308 -14.51 0.72 11.48
N GLY A 309 -13.63 -0.25 11.33
CA GLY A 309 -12.31 -0.08 10.70
C GLY A 309 -12.32 -0.68 9.31
N GLN A 310 -11.96 0.10 8.28
CA GLN A 310 -11.88 -0.38 6.89
C GLN A 310 -10.45 -0.33 6.36
N TYR A 311 -10.06 -1.34 5.59
CA TYR A 311 -8.66 -1.62 5.24
C TYR A 311 -8.51 -1.79 3.73
N LEU A 312 -7.47 -1.19 3.15
CA LEU A 312 -7.17 -1.30 1.72
C LEU A 312 -5.65 -1.48 1.49
N PRO A 313 -5.21 -2.43 0.65
CA PRO A 313 -5.95 -3.61 0.20
C PRO A 313 -6.50 -4.43 1.39
N ALA A 314 -7.64 -5.07 1.16
CA ALA A 314 -8.29 -5.92 2.16
C ALA A 314 -7.40 -7.10 2.56
N GLY A 315 -7.39 -7.42 3.87
CA GLY A 315 -6.70 -8.57 4.42
C GLY A 315 -7.56 -9.83 4.43
N ASN A 316 -7.21 -10.80 5.28
CA ASN A 316 -7.95 -12.04 5.50
C ASN A 316 -8.26 -12.85 4.24
N ILE A 317 -7.37 -12.77 3.26
CA ILE A 317 -7.45 -13.54 2.02
C ILE A 317 -7.24 -15.02 2.38
N SER A 318 -8.30 -15.82 2.27
CA SER A 318 -8.35 -17.23 2.69
C SER A 318 -7.59 -18.19 1.76
N ASN A 319 -7.01 -17.68 0.68
CA ASN A 319 -6.16 -18.43 -0.21
C ASN A 319 -4.98 -19.03 0.59
N PRO A 320 -4.58 -20.29 0.32
CA PRO A 320 -3.45 -20.91 1.00
C PRO A 320 -2.19 -20.05 0.91
N GLY A 321 -1.29 -20.06 1.89
CA GLY A 321 -0.04 -19.29 1.84
C GLY A 321 -0.18 -17.78 2.09
N TYR A 322 -1.39 -17.20 2.06
CA TYR A 322 -1.57 -15.76 2.30
C TYR A 322 -1.45 -15.39 3.77
N PHE A 323 -2.03 -16.19 4.67
CA PHE A 323 -1.91 -15.95 6.10
C PHE A 323 -0.46 -16.09 6.56
N GLU A 324 0.26 -17.09 6.06
CA GLU A 324 1.69 -17.31 6.29
C GLU A 324 2.55 -16.09 5.89
N LYS A 325 2.21 -15.45 4.77
CA LYS A 325 2.97 -14.30 4.23
C LYS A 325 2.60 -12.98 4.91
N ASN A 326 1.37 -12.87 5.43
CA ASN A 326 0.82 -11.60 5.89
C ASN A 326 0.60 -11.51 7.40
N VAL A 327 0.51 -12.63 8.12
CA VAL A 327 0.28 -12.70 9.57
C VAL A 327 1.51 -13.33 10.21
N LEU A 328 2.55 -12.53 10.39
CA LEU A 328 3.83 -12.98 10.95
C LEU A 328 3.74 -13.06 12.47
N ALA A 329 4.56 -13.90 13.10
CA ALA A 329 4.63 -13.95 14.57
C ALA A 329 5.28 -12.66 15.13
N ALA A 330 4.90 -12.28 16.36
CA ALA A 330 5.52 -11.15 17.05
C ALA A 330 7.05 -11.37 17.18
N GLY A 331 7.84 -10.32 16.93
CA GLY A 331 9.31 -10.37 16.91
C GLY A 331 9.92 -10.75 15.56
N SER A 332 9.10 -10.94 14.51
CA SER A 332 9.60 -11.14 13.14
C SER A 332 10.29 -9.87 12.61
N SER A 333 11.60 -9.93 12.36
CA SER A 333 12.39 -8.80 11.85
C SER A 333 12.12 -8.50 10.37
N VAL A 334 12.04 -7.23 9.99
CA VAL A 334 12.01 -6.78 8.59
C VAL A 334 13.33 -7.14 7.91
N LYS A 335 13.34 -8.16 7.05
CA LYS A 335 14.50 -8.45 6.18
C LYS A 335 14.55 -7.41 5.07
N VAL A 336 15.42 -6.40 5.24
CA VAL A 336 15.81 -5.52 4.14
C VAL A 336 16.76 -6.33 3.24
N HIS A 337 16.31 -6.70 2.04
CA HIS A 337 17.20 -7.27 1.04
C HIS A 337 18.16 -6.18 0.55
N ALA A 338 19.41 -6.23 1.04
CA ALA A 338 20.51 -5.47 0.47
C ALA A 338 20.76 -5.96 -0.96
N ALA A 339 20.59 -5.07 -1.95
CA ALA A 339 21.00 -5.32 -3.31
C ALA A 339 22.53 -5.44 -3.36
N THR A 340 23.04 -6.64 -3.60
CA THR A 340 24.45 -6.87 -3.90
C THR A 340 24.74 -6.40 -5.32
N GLY A 341 25.45 -5.27 -5.43
CA GLY A 341 25.98 -4.76 -6.69
C GLY A 341 27.16 -3.85 -6.44
N ALA A 342 28.37 -4.41 -6.37
CA ALA A 342 29.61 -3.69 -6.66
C ALA A 342 30.72 -4.69 -6.97
N GLY A 343 31.12 -4.77 -8.24
CA GLY A 343 32.51 -5.03 -8.58
C GLY A 343 33.25 -3.69 -8.58
N SER A 344 34.44 -3.63 -7.99
CA SER A 344 35.69 -3.26 -8.68
C SER A 344 36.88 -3.20 -7.70
N GLY A 345 37.90 -3.99 -8.02
CA GLY A 345 39.36 -3.78 -7.89
C GLY A 345 39.98 -2.96 -6.75
N GLY A 346 41.02 -3.55 -6.14
CA GLY A 346 42.13 -2.79 -5.55
C GLY A 346 43.05 -3.54 -4.58
N ASN A 347 44.10 -4.17 -5.12
CA ASN A 347 45.41 -4.51 -4.53
C ASN A 347 45.49 -5.25 -3.18
N ASP A 348 46.03 -6.47 -3.22
CA ASP A 348 47.08 -6.85 -2.28
C ASP A 348 48.09 -7.84 -2.87
N ARG A 349 49.36 -7.62 -2.54
CA ARG A 349 50.55 -8.35 -2.99
C ARG A 349 50.71 -9.63 -2.16
N GLY A 350 51.11 -10.74 -2.80
CA GLY A 350 51.79 -11.82 -2.09
C GLY A 350 51.62 -13.23 -2.65
N SER A 351 52.65 -13.67 -3.40
CA SER A 351 53.20 -15.04 -3.41
C SER A 351 52.49 -16.18 -4.17
N LEU A 352 53.14 -16.49 -5.31
CA LEU A 352 53.23 -17.75 -6.09
C LEU A 352 53.47 -19.01 -5.22
N PRO A 353 53.17 -20.25 -5.69
CA PRO A 353 53.73 -20.90 -6.92
C PRO A 353 52.67 -21.69 -7.74
N SER A 354 52.87 -22.33 -8.90
CA SER A 354 53.84 -22.35 -10.01
C SER A 354 53.28 -23.31 -11.08
N ARG A 355 53.57 -23.08 -12.38
CA ARG A 355 53.72 -24.09 -13.49
C ARG A 355 52.45 -24.89 -13.90
N GLN A 356 52.02 -25.01 -15.17
CA GLN A 356 52.67 -25.33 -16.45
C GLN A 356 51.79 -24.80 -17.60
N THR A 357 52.29 -23.90 -18.46
CA THR A 357 52.72 -24.13 -19.87
C THR A 357 51.67 -24.68 -20.84
N GLY A 358 51.30 -23.86 -21.83
CA GLY A 358 50.63 -24.28 -23.07
C GLY A 358 50.10 -23.10 -23.88
N ARG A 359 50.98 -22.48 -24.71
CA ARG A 359 50.63 -21.61 -25.85
C ARG A 359 49.81 -22.45 -26.86
N ASP A 360 48.85 -21.89 -27.59
CA ASP A 360 49.14 -21.24 -28.89
C ASP A 360 48.15 -20.11 -29.27
N HIS A 361 48.73 -19.10 -29.91
CA HIS A 361 48.11 -17.98 -30.61
C HIS A 361 47.54 -18.41 -31.97
N ILE A 362 46.39 -17.88 -32.40
CA ILE A 362 46.17 -17.26 -33.73
C ILE A 362 45.15 -16.10 -33.60
N SER A 363 45.43 -15.03 -34.33
CA SER A 363 44.78 -13.72 -34.39
C SER A 363 43.64 -13.62 -35.43
N SER A 364 42.91 -12.50 -35.34
CA SER A 364 42.20 -11.71 -36.37
C SER A 364 40.81 -12.13 -36.88
N SER A 365 39.80 -11.43 -36.34
CA SER A 365 38.76 -10.59 -36.99
C SER A 365 38.19 -10.95 -38.38
N LEU A 366 36.86 -11.07 -38.49
CA LEU A 366 35.93 -10.10 -39.11
C LEU A 366 34.50 -10.68 -39.29
N THR A 367 33.50 -9.88 -38.94
CA THR A 367 32.17 -9.70 -39.57
C THR A 367 31.10 -10.82 -39.58
N ALA A 368 29.87 -10.34 -39.25
CA ALA A 368 28.54 -10.77 -39.69
C ALA A 368 27.83 -11.94 -38.96
N SER A 369 26.78 -11.55 -38.20
CA SER A 369 25.53 -12.32 -38.03
C SER A 369 24.85 -12.50 -39.40
N PRO A 370 24.06 -13.58 -39.68
CA PRO A 370 22.99 -14.06 -38.81
C PRO A 370 22.70 -15.58 -38.77
N SER A 371 21.96 -15.95 -37.71
CA SER A 371 21.05 -17.12 -37.59
C SER A 371 21.59 -18.56 -37.55
N LEU A 372 21.17 -19.22 -36.47
CA LEU A 372 20.80 -20.63 -36.34
C LEU A 372 21.86 -21.68 -36.69
N PHE A 373 22.58 -22.17 -35.68
CA PHE A 373 22.97 -23.59 -35.64
C PHE A 373 23.09 -24.07 -34.19
N LEU A 374 22.25 -25.04 -33.83
CA LEU A 374 22.37 -25.86 -32.64
C LEU A 374 23.65 -26.69 -32.75
N SER A 375 24.46 -26.76 -31.69
CA SER A 375 25.43 -27.84 -31.52
C SER A 375 25.46 -28.29 -30.07
N ARG A 376 25.24 -29.58 -29.94
CA ARG A 376 25.07 -30.37 -28.73
C ARG A 376 26.40 -30.53 -28.00
N LEU A 377 26.33 -30.51 -26.67
CA LEU A 377 27.24 -31.27 -25.82
C LEU A 377 26.44 -32.44 -25.24
N SER A 378 26.82 -33.64 -25.65
CA SER A 378 26.19 -34.90 -25.26
C SER A 378 26.64 -35.33 -23.87
N LEU A 379 25.67 -35.66 -23.02
CA LEU A 379 25.76 -36.71 -22.03
C LEU A 379 24.60 -37.69 -22.31
N SER A 380 24.93 -38.97 -22.38
CA SER A 380 24.09 -40.10 -22.84
C SER A 380 22.98 -40.49 -21.84
N PRO A 381 22.00 -41.35 -22.22
CA PRO A 381 20.58 -41.03 -22.08
C PRO A 381 19.83 -41.93 -21.10
N GLY A 382 18.96 -41.32 -20.27
CA GLY A 382 17.94 -42.02 -19.48
C GLY A 382 16.54 -41.68 -20.02
N ALA A 383 15.91 -42.69 -20.64
CA ALA A 383 14.53 -42.81 -21.11
C ALA A 383 13.54 -41.64 -20.87
N GLY A 384 12.97 -41.10 -21.97
CA GLY A 384 11.63 -40.48 -21.94
C GLY A 384 11.44 -39.12 -22.63
N GLN A 385 12.07 -38.83 -23.77
CA GLN A 385 11.73 -37.63 -24.54
C GLN A 385 10.51 -37.89 -25.44
N LYS A 386 9.31 -37.53 -24.97
CA LYS A 386 8.15 -37.22 -25.84
C LYS A 386 7.39 -36.02 -25.27
N ASN A 387 7.71 -34.85 -25.85
CA ASN A 387 6.84 -33.73 -26.21
C ASN A 387 7.39 -32.36 -25.76
N PRO A 388 8.16 -31.66 -26.62
CA PRO A 388 8.56 -30.28 -26.39
C PRO A 388 7.40 -29.24 -26.32
N ASP A 389 6.13 -29.59 -26.59
CA ASP A 389 5.08 -28.56 -26.79
C ASP A 389 3.86 -28.60 -25.85
N PHE A 390 3.81 -29.39 -24.78
CA PHE A 390 2.66 -29.31 -23.85
C PHE A 390 2.56 -27.94 -23.18
N SER A 391 3.60 -27.54 -22.43
CA SER A 391 3.58 -26.29 -21.67
C SER A 391 3.59 -25.07 -22.59
N LEU A 392 4.22 -25.14 -23.76
CA LEU A 392 4.19 -24.07 -24.74
C LEU A 392 2.77 -23.88 -25.28
N LEU A 393 2.17 -24.94 -25.80
CA LEU A 393 0.83 -24.88 -26.39
C LEU A 393 -0.24 -24.51 -25.34
N ALA A 394 -0.10 -24.97 -24.10
CA ALA A 394 -0.97 -24.58 -23.00
C ALA A 394 -0.93 -23.06 -22.76
N VAL A 395 0.29 -22.49 -22.63
CA VAL A 395 0.44 -21.06 -22.33
C VAL A 395 0.04 -20.19 -23.52
N ASP A 396 0.35 -20.60 -24.76
CA ASP A 396 -0.07 -19.88 -25.97
C ASP A 396 -1.60 -19.91 -26.12
N THR A 397 -2.23 -21.06 -25.85
CA THR A 397 -3.70 -21.18 -25.86
C THR A 397 -4.33 -20.31 -24.76
N MET A 398 -3.78 -20.33 -23.54
CA MET A 398 -4.23 -19.45 -22.45
C MET A 398 -4.14 -17.98 -22.85
N ASN A 399 -3.01 -17.58 -23.45
CA ASN A 399 -2.80 -16.20 -23.89
C ASN A 399 -3.72 -15.78 -25.03
N SER A 400 -4.14 -16.70 -25.90
CA SER A 400 -5.18 -16.46 -26.89
C SER A 400 -6.53 -16.15 -26.23
N TYR A 401 -6.94 -16.92 -25.23
CA TYR A 401 -8.15 -16.63 -24.48
C TYR A 401 -8.04 -15.34 -23.67
N ARG A 402 -6.93 -15.12 -22.95
CA ARG A 402 -6.69 -13.87 -22.20
C ARG A 402 -6.84 -12.62 -23.05
N ARG A 403 -6.38 -12.66 -24.31
CA ARG A 403 -6.57 -11.56 -25.26
C ARG A 403 -8.04 -11.25 -25.51
N GLN A 404 -8.88 -12.28 -25.69
CA GLN A 404 -10.34 -12.09 -25.86
C GLN A 404 -10.97 -11.41 -24.63
N HIS A 405 -10.41 -11.62 -23.45
CA HIS A 405 -10.87 -11.05 -22.18
C HIS A 405 -10.09 -9.78 -21.75
N ARG A 406 -9.32 -9.17 -22.66
CA ARG A 406 -8.53 -7.95 -22.40
C ARG A 406 -7.53 -8.10 -21.25
N ALA A 407 -7.05 -9.32 -21.00
CA ALA A 407 -6.01 -9.62 -20.04
C ALA A 407 -4.65 -9.67 -20.75
N LYS A 408 -3.60 -9.13 -20.10
CA LYS A 408 -2.23 -9.16 -20.63
C LYS A 408 -1.74 -10.61 -20.76
N PRO A 409 -0.93 -10.96 -21.77
CA PRO A 409 -0.36 -12.30 -21.87
C PRO A 409 0.47 -12.67 -20.64
N LEU A 410 0.32 -13.92 -20.18
CA LEU A 410 1.13 -14.52 -19.14
C LEU A 410 2.52 -14.87 -19.68
N SER A 411 3.54 -14.60 -18.86
CA SER A 411 4.92 -15.00 -19.10
C SER A 411 5.19 -16.37 -18.49
N ARG A 412 5.87 -17.26 -19.23
CA ARG A 412 6.30 -18.55 -18.70
C ARG A 412 7.35 -18.36 -17.61
N CYS A 413 7.14 -19.01 -16.47
CA CYS A 413 8.07 -18.99 -15.34
C CYS A 413 8.64 -20.39 -15.10
N PRO A 414 9.94 -20.63 -15.38
CA PRO A 414 10.54 -21.96 -15.26
C PRO A 414 10.43 -22.59 -13.87
N SER A 415 10.57 -21.80 -12.80
CA SER A 415 10.43 -22.30 -11.43
C SER A 415 8.99 -22.74 -11.13
N LEU A 416 7.98 -21.94 -11.50
CA LEU A 416 6.58 -22.34 -11.37
C LEU A 416 6.25 -23.57 -12.21
N SER A 417 6.82 -23.69 -13.42
CA SER A 417 6.60 -24.87 -14.27
C SER A 417 7.18 -26.13 -13.63
N LYS A 418 8.36 -26.03 -13.01
CA LYS A 418 8.93 -27.14 -12.25
C LYS A 418 8.02 -27.53 -11.08
N GLU A 419 7.54 -26.55 -10.31
CA GLU A 419 6.63 -26.83 -9.20
C GLU A 419 5.30 -27.45 -9.67
N ALA A 420 4.70 -26.93 -10.74
CA ALA A 420 3.47 -27.48 -11.31
C ALA A 420 3.68 -28.92 -11.82
N GLN A 421 4.84 -29.21 -12.40
CA GLN A 421 5.21 -30.55 -12.85
C GLN A 421 5.40 -31.53 -11.68
N ASP A 422 6.13 -31.11 -10.64
CA ASP A 422 6.34 -31.91 -9.43
C ASP A 422 4.99 -32.19 -8.74
N TRP A 423 4.09 -31.21 -8.73
CA TRP A 423 2.75 -31.36 -8.16
C TRP A 423 1.85 -32.29 -8.98
N ALA A 424 1.85 -32.16 -10.31
CA ALA A 424 1.13 -33.07 -11.19
C ALA A 424 1.55 -34.53 -10.95
N ALA A 425 2.86 -34.79 -10.84
CA ALA A 425 3.41 -36.12 -10.56
C ALA A 425 2.95 -36.65 -9.19
N PHE A 426 2.93 -35.78 -8.16
CA PHE A 426 2.41 -36.15 -6.85
C PHE A 426 0.90 -36.50 -6.87
N LEU A 427 0.08 -35.71 -7.58
CA LEU A 427 -1.37 -35.92 -7.67
C LEU A 427 -1.72 -37.26 -8.37
N VAL A 428 -0.99 -37.60 -9.42
CA VAL A 428 -1.14 -38.88 -10.13
C VAL A 428 -0.87 -40.06 -9.17
N ASN A 429 0.21 -39.97 -8.39
CA ASN A 429 0.61 -41.05 -7.49
C ASN A 429 -0.30 -41.17 -6.26
N SER A 430 -0.79 -40.04 -5.75
CA SER A 430 -1.66 -40.03 -4.58
C SER A 430 -3.11 -40.40 -4.89
N LYS A 431 -3.53 -40.41 -6.18
CA LYS A 431 -4.92 -40.64 -6.63
C LYS A 431 -5.94 -39.69 -5.97
N MET A 432 -5.49 -38.52 -5.49
CA MET A 432 -6.33 -37.52 -4.85
C MET A 432 -6.12 -36.18 -5.52
N LEU A 433 -7.15 -35.69 -6.23
CA LEU A 433 -7.11 -34.35 -6.81
C LEU A 433 -7.31 -33.31 -5.69
N ARG A 434 -6.28 -32.52 -5.40
CA ARG A 434 -6.33 -31.47 -4.39
C ARG A 434 -5.43 -30.31 -4.77
N ASN A 435 -5.77 -29.13 -4.25
CA ASN A 435 -4.97 -27.93 -4.42
C ASN A 435 -3.63 -28.08 -3.68
N HIS A 436 -2.57 -27.49 -4.23
CA HIS A 436 -1.20 -27.56 -3.72
C HIS A 436 -1.02 -26.88 -2.36
N GLY A 437 -1.79 -25.82 -2.09
CA GLY A 437 -1.78 -25.16 -0.78
C GLY A 437 -0.61 -24.18 -0.55
N LYS A 438 0.21 -23.87 -1.57
CA LYS A 438 1.36 -22.93 -1.44
C LYS A 438 1.05 -21.47 -1.81
N GLY A 439 -0.20 -21.16 -2.14
CA GLY A 439 -0.65 -19.80 -2.44
C GLY A 439 -0.37 -19.27 -3.82
N HIS A 440 -0.08 -20.16 -4.76
CA HIS A 440 -0.21 -19.88 -6.18
C HIS A 440 -1.68 -19.86 -6.58
N GLY A 441 -2.00 -19.14 -7.64
CA GLY A 441 -3.26 -19.35 -8.33
C GLY A 441 -3.18 -20.72 -8.97
N GLU A 442 -4.24 -21.52 -8.94
CA GLU A 442 -4.15 -22.93 -9.33
C GLU A 442 -5.31 -23.32 -10.21
N SER A 443 -4.99 -23.96 -11.33
CA SER A 443 -5.96 -24.66 -12.16
C SER A 443 -5.56 -26.13 -12.29
N LEU A 444 -6.52 -27.02 -12.05
CA LEU A 444 -6.32 -28.47 -12.08
C LEU A 444 -7.17 -29.09 -13.16
N TRP A 445 -6.62 -30.09 -13.83
CA TRP A 445 -7.31 -30.90 -14.82
C TRP A 445 -6.91 -32.35 -14.66
N TYR A 446 -7.82 -33.27 -14.95
CA TYR A 446 -7.47 -34.68 -15.04
C TYR A 446 -8.31 -35.38 -16.11
N GLN A 447 -7.77 -36.49 -16.61
CA GLN A 447 -8.46 -37.42 -17.48
C GLN A 447 -8.07 -38.84 -17.08
N SER A 448 -9.04 -39.75 -17.06
CA SER A 448 -8.82 -41.18 -16.85
C SER A 448 -9.48 -41.95 -17.98
N GLY A 449 -8.77 -42.90 -18.57
CA GLY A 449 -9.28 -43.73 -19.65
C GLY A 449 -8.27 -44.80 -20.08
N SER A 450 -8.55 -45.45 -21.21
CA SER A 450 -7.66 -46.47 -21.79
C SER A 450 -6.56 -45.90 -22.70
N SER A 451 -6.65 -44.63 -23.08
CA SER A 451 -5.65 -43.97 -23.94
C SER A 451 -4.39 -43.64 -23.13
N THR A 452 -3.22 -43.91 -23.73
CA THR A 452 -1.90 -43.56 -23.18
C THR A 452 -1.25 -42.38 -23.92
N ASP A 453 -1.95 -41.81 -24.90
CA ASP A 453 -1.47 -40.63 -25.62
C ASP A 453 -1.55 -39.40 -24.72
N THR A 454 -0.45 -38.64 -24.65
CA THR A 454 -0.40 -37.43 -23.84
C THR A 454 -1.33 -36.36 -24.41
N PRO A 455 -2.29 -35.83 -23.62
CA PRO A 455 -3.17 -34.75 -24.04
C PRO A 455 -2.39 -33.53 -24.51
N LYS A 456 -2.93 -32.79 -25.49
CA LYS A 456 -2.33 -31.52 -25.89
C LYS A 456 -2.59 -30.46 -24.83
N GLY A 457 -1.64 -29.54 -24.65
CA GLY A 457 -1.83 -28.39 -23.75
C GLY A 457 -3.05 -27.54 -24.11
N SER A 458 -3.37 -27.44 -25.40
CA SER A 458 -4.58 -26.76 -25.88
C SER A 458 -5.87 -27.38 -25.36
N ASP A 459 -5.93 -28.71 -25.26
CA ASP A 459 -7.16 -29.43 -24.91
C ASP A 459 -7.44 -29.28 -23.41
N VAL A 460 -6.39 -29.36 -22.58
CA VAL A 460 -6.45 -29.07 -21.14
C VAL A 460 -6.93 -27.65 -20.89
N VAL A 461 -6.33 -26.68 -21.58
CA VAL A 461 -6.66 -25.26 -21.44
C VAL A 461 -8.07 -24.96 -21.93
N LYS A 462 -8.50 -25.59 -23.03
CA LYS A 462 -9.88 -25.48 -23.49
C LYS A 462 -10.85 -26.00 -22.44
N SER A 463 -10.55 -27.12 -21.78
CA SER A 463 -11.40 -27.66 -20.71
C SER A 463 -11.56 -26.68 -19.55
N TRP A 464 -10.50 -25.98 -19.14
CA TRP A 464 -10.59 -24.89 -18.15
C TRP A 464 -11.44 -23.73 -18.66
N TYR A 465 -11.26 -23.35 -19.92
CA TYR A 465 -11.97 -22.23 -20.51
C TYR A 465 -13.47 -22.50 -20.73
N ASP A 466 -13.87 -23.74 -21.01
CA ASP A 466 -15.27 -24.13 -21.22
C ASP A 466 -16.14 -23.88 -19.97
N GLU A 467 -15.53 -23.74 -18.78
CA GLU A 467 -16.20 -23.26 -17.56
C GLU A 467 -16.79 -21.85 -17.70
N SER A 468 -16.28 -21.02 -18.64
CA SER A 468 -16.82 -19.69 -18.94
C SER A 468 -18.31 -19.70 -19.26
N SER A 469 -18.83 -20.79 -19.83
CA SER A 469 -20.26 -20.98 -20.10
C SER A 469 -21.12 -20.97 -18.83
N LYS A 470 -20.52 -21.22 -17.66
CA LYS A 470 -21.19 -21.24 -16.36
C LYS A 470 -21.00 -19.94 -15.57
N TYR A 471 -20.16 -19.03 -16.03
CA TYR A 471 -19.83 -17.80 -15.31
C TYR A 471 -20.80 -16.67 -15.69
N ASP A 472 -21.56 -16.20 -14.71
CA ASP A 472 -22.41 -15.02 -14.86
C ASP A 472 -21.59 -13.73 -14.69
N PHE A 473 -21.32 -13.04 -15.79
CA PHE A 473 -20.58 -11.77 -15.78
C PHE A 473 -21.35 -10.61 -15.16
N SER A 474 -22.69 -10.72 -15.03
CA SER A 474 -23.50 -9.69 -14.39
C SER A 474 -23.41 -9.73 -12.86
N SER A 475 -23.04 -10.88 -12.30
CA SER A 475 -22.82 -11.11 -10.87
C SER A 475 -21.37 -11.53 -10.60
N PRO A 476 -20.40 -10.60 -10.72
CA PRO A 476 -18.98 -10.92 -10.59
C PRO A 476 -18.65 -11.41 -9.17
N GLY A 477 -17.97 -12.56 -9.10
CA GLY A 477 -17.60 -13.21 -7.84
C GLY A 477 -17.18 -14.66 -8.08
N PHE A 478 -16.71 -15.35 -7.03
CA PHE A 478 -16.40 -16.77 -7.17
C PHE A 478 -17.68 -17.59 -7.36
N GLN A 479 -17.81 -18.23 -8.51
CA GLN A 479 -18.95 -19.09 -8.83
C GLN A 479 -18.49 -20.55 -8.90
N LYS A 480 -19.23 -21.45 -8.25
CA LYS A 480 -18.86 -22.86 -8.15
C LYS A 480 -18.67 -23.46 -9.55
N GLY A 481 -17.51 -24.06 -9.80
CA GLY A 481 -17.18 -24.70 -11.08
C GLY A 481 -16.75 -23.73 -12.19
N THR A 482 -16.36 -22.50 -11.84
CA THR A 482 -15.79 -21.50 -12.77
C THR A 482 -14.34 -21.12 -12.47
N GLY A 483 -13.76 -21.71 -11.42
CA GLY A 483 -12.48 -21.30 -10.86
C GLY A 483 -11.30 -21.44 -11.82
N ASN A 484 -11.28 -22.46 -12.68
CA ASN A 484 -10.18 -22.61 -13.63
C ASN A 484 -10.25 -21.54 -14.73
N PHE A 485 -11.47 -21.25 -15.21
CA PHE A 485 -11.72 -20.16 -16.15
C PHE A 485 -11.33 -18.81 -15.55
N THR A 486 -11.87 -18.46 -14.37
CA THR A 486 -11.62 -17.14 -13.78
C THR A 486 -10.15 -16.92 -13.44
N GLN A 487 -9.43 -17.97 -13.03
CA GLN A 487 -7.99 -17.91 -12.79
C GLN A 487 -7.20 -17.65 -14.08
N MET A 488 -7.51 -18.36 -15.17
CA MET A 488 -6.73 -18.23 -16.40
C MET A 488 -6.88 -16.84 -17.03
N VAL A 489 -8.06 -16.22 -16.91
CA VAL A 489 -8.33 -14.89 -17.47
C VAL A 489 -8.06 -13.75 -16.49
N TRP A 490 -7.64 -14.06 -15.26
CA TRP A 490 -7.39 -13.06 -14.21
C TRP A 490 -6.35 -12.03 -14.66
N LYS A 491 -6.77 -10.77 -14.88
CA LYS A 491 -5.92 -9.74 -15.49
C LYS A 491 -4.62 -9.47 -14.73
N SER A 492 -4.66 -9.51 -13.40
CA SER A 492 -3.50 -9.21 -12.55
C SER A 492 -2.49 -10.36 -12.47
N SER A 493 -2.82 -11.57 -12.93
CA SER A 493 -1.83 -12.65 -13.03
C SER A 493 -0.88 -12.36 -14.19
N GLU A 494 0.43 -12.43 -13.93
CA GLU A 494 1.49 -12.04 -14.86
C GLU A 494 2.33 -13.23 -15.34
N LYS A 495 2.49 -14.23 -14.48
CA LYS A 495 3.34 -15.40 -14.69
C LYS A 495 2.53 -16.68 -14.59
N VAL A 496 2.94 -17.68 -15.35
CA VAL A 496 2.36 -19.02 -15.30
C VAL A 496 3.44 -20.10 -15.41
N GLY A 497 3.24 -21.18 -14.65
CA GLY A 497 3.95 -22.43 -14.82
C GLY A 497 2.98 -23.57 -15.04
N VAL A 498 3.27 -24.48 -15.97
CA VAL A 498 2.35 -25.57 -16.33
C VAL A 498 3.11 -26.90 -16.38
N GLY A 499 2.53 -27.92 -15.76
CA GLY A 499 3.03 -29.29 -15.76
C GLY A 499 1.94 -30.31 -16.06
N ILE A 500 2.33 -31.49 -16.51
CA ILE A 500 1.44 -32.64 -16.75
C ILE A 500 2.13 -33.93 -16.36
N ALA A 501 1.41 -34.83 -15.70
CA ALA A 501 1.93 -36.15 -15.34
C ALA A 501 0.93 -37.25 -15.67
N THR A 502 1.44 -38.48 -15.78
CA THR A 502 0.64 -39.69 -16.02
C THR A 502 1.14 -40.85 -15.18
N ASN A 503 0.25 -41.78 -14.83
CA ASN A 503 0.62 -43.05 -14.20
C ASN A 503 1.02 -44.14 -15.22
N GLY A 504 1.03 -43.81 -16.52
CA GLY A 504 1.33 -44.77 -17.59
C GLY A 504 0.18 -45.73 -17.94
N SER A 505 -0.95 -45.68 -17.22
CA SER A 505 -2.12 -46.52 -17.43
C SER A 505 -3.37 -45.72 -17.83
N GLY A 506 -3.16 -44.55 -18.44
CA GLY A 506 -4.22 -43.68 -18.98
C GLY A 506 -4.86 -42.69 -18.01
N LEU A 507 -4.31 -42.54 -16.78
CA LEU A 507 -4.58 -41.37 -15.94
C LEU A 507 -3.60 -40.25 -16.29
N PHE A 508 -4.11 -39.05 -16.55
CA PHE A 508 -3.34 -37.82 -16.73
C PHE A 508 -3.83 -36.77 -15.75
N VAL A 509 -2.90 -35.97 -15.20
CA VAL A 509 -3.20 -34.80 -14.38
C VAL A 509 -2.42 -33.61 -14.91
N GLY A 510 -3.12 -32.53 -15.23
CA GLY A 510 -2.56 -31.24 -15.64
C GLY A 510 -2.68 -30.21 -14.51
N VAL A 511 -1.63 -29.43 -14.31
CA VAL A 511 -1.55 -28.38 -13.27
C VAL A 511 -1.04 -27.10 -13.91
N ALA A 512 -1.70 -25.97 -13.62
CA ALA A 512 -1.16 -24.65 -13.87
C ALA A 512 -1.09 -23.85 -12.57
N PHE A 513 0.05 -23.20 -12.33
CA PHE A 513 0.26 -22.23 -11.26
C PHE A 513 0.41 -20.82 -11.81
N PHE A 514 -0.24 -19.85 -11.16
CA PHE A 514 -0.30 -18.45 -11.58
C PHE A 514 0.23 -17.52 -10.49
N GLU A 515 1.00 -16.50 -10.91
CA GLU A 515 1.50 -15.45 -10.03
C GLU A 515 1.33 -14.06 -10.65
N PRO A 516 0.83 -13.06 -9.91
CA PRO A 516 0.05 -13.19 -8.68
C PRO A 516 -1.17 -14.13 -8.84
N PRO A 517 -1.62 -14.78 -7.76
CA PRO A 517 -2.75 -15.71 -7.80
C PRO A 517 -4.05 -14.95 -8.08
N GLY A 518 -5.00 -15.62 -8.76
CA GLY A 518 -6.33 -15.10 -9.04
C GLY A 518 -7.38 -15.68 -8.11
N ASN A 519 -8.65 -15.56 -8.51
CA ASN A 519 -9.82 -16.02 -7.75
C ASN A 519 -9.87 -15.47 -6.32
N VAL A 520 -9.37 -14.25 -6.13
CA VAL A 520 -9.41 -13.56 -4.85
C VAL A 520 -10.86 -13.16 -4.58
N SER A 521 -11.45 -13.68 -3.50
CA SER A 521 -12.88 -13.50 -3.15
C SER A 521 -13.22 -12.13 -2.58
N ASN A 522 -12.26 -11.21 -2.52
CA ASN A 522 -12.48 -9.85 -2.08
C ASN A 522 -13.42 -9.14 -3.04
N THR A 523 -14.31 -8.32 -2.50
CA THR A 523 -15.30 -7.60 -3.29
C THR A 523 -14.59 -6.69 -4.31
N GLY A 524 -15.17 -6.56 -5.52
CA GLY A 524 -14.58 -5.79 -6.62
C GLY A 524 -13.50 -6.51 -7.46
N TYR A 525 -12.73 -7.43 -6.87
CA TYR A 525 -11.59 -8.06 -7.56
C TYR A 525 -11.99 -8.88 -8.78
N PHE A 526 -13.09 -9.63 -8.71
CA PHE A 526 -13.61 -10.37 -9.87
C PHE A 526 -14.05 -9.42 -10.98
N ARG A 527 -14.61 -8.25 -10.64
CA ARG A 527 -15.06 -7.26 -11.63
C ARG A 527 -13.86 -6.67 -12.39
N ASP A 528 -12.77 -6.39 -11.68
CA ASP A 528 -11.57 -5.82 -12.28
C ASP A 528 -10.81 -6.84 -13.15
N ASN A 529 -10.80 -8.11 -12.70
CA ASN A 529 -9.93 -9.14 -13.26
C ASN A 529 -10.60 -10.11 -14.23
N VAL A 530 -11.93 -10.25 -14.22
CA VAL A 530 -12.68 -11.16 -15.09
C VAL A 530 -13.66 -10.35 -15.94
N SER A 531 -13.27 -10.05 -17.16
CA SER A 531 -14.11 -9.27 -18.09
C SER A 531 -14.81 -10.16 -19.11
N THR A 532 -15.92 -9.68 -19.67
CA THR A 532 -16.55 -10.30 -20.84
C THR A 532 -15.59 -10.31 -22.03
N LYS A 533 -15.86 -11.15 -23.03
CA LYS A 533 -15.16 -11.05 -24.31
C LYS A 533 -15.42 -9.68 -24.91
N GLY A 534 -14.43 -9.07 -25.54
CA GLY A 534 -14.65 -7.78 -26.20
C GLY A 534 -13.58 -7.41 -27.18
#